data_AF-A0A497I9L0-F1
#
_entry.id   AF-A0A497I9L0-F1
#
_cell.length_a   1.000
_cell.length_b   1.000
_cell.length_c   1.000
_cell.angle_alpha   90.00
_cell.angle_beta   90.00
_cell.angle_gamma   90.00
#
_symmetry.space_group_name_H-M   'P 1'
#
loop_
_entity.id
_entity.type
_entity.pdbx_description
1 polymer ?
#
loop_
_entity_poly.entity_id
_entity_poly.type
_entity_poly.pdbx_seq_one_letter_code
_entity_poly.pdbx_strand_id
1 'polypeptide(L)'
;MEYSLENAVLKIKIQGIPTLNPETLKLIISIARTNKLKQVILEGEFVKKLSPHGISLINDYVKRYERIKFVNVDRKTKMFLEHIMDKALEDPYGAYLDLVNSGLKTNPYYKMIKSMFEGTKLIKELKGKNPSEAYLILMEGTSTPAYLDSELVDVKGKIVEKYKLSSCSVNIVDAGEYVYKIVPEETKLDAIEEINLIKALKDIKARDIVFEPEEARVKMYELAEKLTKDEKLAKIIVRHTVGYGLLEHIFSDPKVQDIYIDEHSIPIYVYHEDYEICKTNIVPNSRYLEKIATRLRMNSARPFDDAHPVLHTDIKEYGIRVAAVRPPLTFNSIAFAFRKHRSKPWTLQELVKKGMMDWKVAGLISYLVKSETSILITGARGSGKTSLLGATLFRIPKNQRIIVMEDTKELPIDHLKQNGWNVLHIRTTAELEGETYEKTSEYALRTALRLGESVLVIGEVRGHEAKALFEAMRIGAAGNAVLGTIHGSSAYDTWDRIVNDIGVPSTSFKATDVVIACGYVREKVRSRRVWAITEVRKQWTKDPSKEKGFYNIAEYNAKTKKFNVNLNNSEIIKTLAKKKGKTIPQIKKEIEKEIRQLRSSQ
;
A
#
# COMPACT_ATOMS: atom_id res chain seq x y z
N MET A 1 -0.98 -30.32 24.64
CA MET A 1 -0.91 -28.87 24.91
C MET A 1 0.41 -28.61 25.59
N GLU A 2 1.22 -27.70 25.07
CA GLU A 2 2.43 -27.21 25.75
C GLU A 2 2.09 -25.88 26.43
N TYR A 3 2.72 -25.53 27.56
CA TYR A 3 2.50 -24.21 28.16
C TYR A 3 3.80 -23.65 28.74
N SER A 4 3.88 -22.31 28.81
CA SER A 4 4.94 -21.58 29.50
C SER A 4 4.35 -20.49 30.40
N LEU A 5 5.05 -20.19 31.50
CA LEU A 5 4.62 -19.20 32.47
C LEU A 5 5.80 -18.28 32.80
N GLU A 6 5.68 -17.00 32.45
CA GLU A 6 6.68 -15.96 32.76
C GLU A 6 5.97 -14.71 33.27
N ASN A 7 6.42 -14.13 34.38
CA ASN A 7 5.86 -12.88 34.94
C ASN A 7 4.32 -12.88 35.11
N ALA A 8 3.74 -14.04 35.48
CA ALA A 8 2.29 -14.27 35.59
C ALA A 8 1.51 -14.14 34.26
N VAL A 9 2.20 -14.29 33.13
CA VAL A 9 1.63 -14.47 31.78
C VAL A 9 1.71 -15.94 31.43
N LEU A 10 0.55 -16.60 31.33
CA LEU A 10 0.45 -17.99 30.93
C LEU A 10 0.23 -18.09 29.42
N LYS A 11 1.15 -18.71 28.69
CA LYS A 11 1.02 -19.03 27.27
C LYS A 11 0.72 -20.52 27.10
N ILE A 12 -0.34 -20.88 26.38
CA ILE A 12 -0.74 -22.27 26.15
C ILE A 12 -0.76 -22.53 24.65
N LYS A 13 0.11 -23.42 24.17
CA LYS A 13 0.07 -23.92 22.80
C LYS A 13 -1.00 -24.99 22.62
N ILE A 14 -1.94 -24.74 21.73
CA ILE A 14 -3.06 -25.61 21.40
C ILE A 14 -2.96 -26.05 19.94
N GLN A 15 -3.12 -27.34 19.67
CA GLN A 15 -3.28 -27.84 18.30
C GLN A 15 -4.70 -27.52 17.81
N GLY A 16 -4.84 -26.66 16.79
CA GLY A 16 -6.13 -26.26 16.23
C GLY A 16 -6.67 -24.94 16.77
N ILE A 17 -7.99 -24.82 16.88
CA ILE A 17 -8.65 -23.57 17.32
C ILE A 17 -8.45 -23.41 18.82
N PRO A 18 -7.87 -22.29 19.29
CA PRO A 18 -7.79 -22.00 20.72
C PRO A 18 -9.20 -21.74 21.27
N THR A 19 -9.86 -22.81 21.70
CA THR A 19 -11.17 -22.78 22.34
C THR A 19 -10.99 -22.96 23.84
N LEU A 20 -11.85 -22.32 24.63
CA LEU A 20 -12.01 -22.63 26.05
C LEU A 20 -12.88 -23.88 26.20
N ASN A 21 -12.47 -24.98 25.56
CA ASN A 21 -13.06 -26.28 25.83
C ASN A 21 -12.79 -26.67 27.30
N PRO A 22 -13.55 -27.61 27.89
CA PRO A 22 -13.37 -28.00 29.28
C PRO A 22 -11.91 -28.32 29.61
N GLU A 23 -11.16 -29.00 28.75
CA GLU A 23 -9.75 -29.35 28.97
C GLU A 23 -8.78 -28.16 29.01
N THR A 24 -9.03 -27.12 28.21
CA THR A 24 -8.21 -25.91 28.21
C THR A 24 -8.53 -25.07 29.45
N LEU A 25 -9.81 -24.98 29.81
CA LEU A 25 -10.24 -24.30 31.04
C LEU A 25 -9.67 -24.99 32.29
N LYS A 26 -9.61 -26.34 32.30
CA LYS A 26 -8.94 -27.14 33.33
C LYS A 26 -7.49 -26.72 33.56
N LEU A 27 -6.72 -26.65 32.47
CA LEU A 27 -5.30 -26.32 32.53
C LEU A 27 -5.10 -24.90 33.09
N ILE A 28 -5.90 -23.93 32.63
CA ILE A 28 -5.82 -22.55 33.10
C ILE A 28 -6.16 -22.44 34.60
N ILE A 29 -7.24 -23.09 35.05
CA ILE A 29 -7.68 -23.07 36.46
C ILE A 29 -6.62 -23.74 37.36
N SER A 30 -6.04 -24.85 36.91
CA SER A 30 -4.98 -25.55 37.64
C SER A 30 -3.74 -24.66 37.86
N ILE A 31 -3.31 -23.93 36.82
CA ILE A 31 -2.14 -23.03 36.92
C ILE A 31 -2.46 -21.76 37.71
N ALA A 32 -3.70 -21.24 37.62
CA ALA A 32 -4.16 -20.09 38.40
C ALA A 32 -4.19 -20.35 39.91
N ARG A 33 -4.21 -21.62 40.34
CA ARG A 33 -4.19 -22.02 41.75
C ARG A 33 -2.87 -21.68 42.45
N THR A 34 -1.75 -21.79 41.75
CA THR A 34 -0.41 -21.51 42.29
C THR A 34 0.11 -20.14 41.90
N ASN A 35 -0.54 -19.46 40.95
CA ASN A 35 -0.08 -18.20 40.37
C ASN A 35 -1.22 -17.22 40.18
N LYS A 36 -1.05 -15.97 40.63
CA LYS A 36 -2.01 -14.89 40.34
C LYS A 36 -1.87 -14.43 38.89
N LEU A 37 -2.61 -15.06 37.97
CA LEU A 37 -2.52 -14.79 36.54
C LEU A 37 -2.89 -13.33 36.24
N LYS A 38 -2.00 -12.63 35.54
CA LYS A 38 -2.23 -11.29 34.98
C LYS A 38 -2.72 -11.34 33.54
N GLN A 39 -2.30 -12.36 32.80
CA GLN A 39 -2.63 -12.54 31.39
C GLN A 39 -2.59 -14.03 31.04
N VAL A 40 -3.51 -14.46 30.19
CA VAL A 40 -3.49 -15.80 29.60
C VAL A 40 -3.59 -15.66 28.09
N ILE A 41 -2.67 -16.30 27.38
CA ILE A 41 -2.56 -16.30 25.93
C ILE A 41 -2.72 -17.73 25.45
N LEU A 42 -3.69 -17.98 24.59
CA LEU A 42 -3.85 -19.24 23.89
C LEU A 42 -3.24 -19.09 22.51
N GLU A 43 -2.18 -19.85 22.25
CA GLU A 43 -1.40 -19.87 21.02
C GLU A 43 -1.80 -21.12 20.21
N GLY A 44 -2.68 -20.99 19.23
CA GLY A 44 -3.05 -22.09 18.33
C GLY A 44 -3.04 -21.63 16.88
N GLU A 45 -4.06 -22.01 16.10
CA GLU A 45 -4.34 -21.39 14.80
C GLU A 45 -4.72 -19.90 14.89
N PHE A 46 -4.85 -19.35 16.11
CA PHE A 46 -5.09 -17.95 16.44
C PHE A 46 -4.30 -17.63 17.72
N VAL A 47 -3.97 -16.36 17.95
CA VAL A 47 -3.49 -15.91 19.26
C VAL A 47 -4.64 -15.18 19.95
N LYS A 48 -5.15 -15.77 21.02
CA LYS A 48 -6.27 -15.21 21.79
C LYS A 48 -5.85 -14.91 23.22
N LYS A 49 -6.30 -13.78 23.76
CA LYS A 49 -6.11 -13.45 25.17
C LYS A 49 -7.44 -13.54 25.92
N LEU A 50 -7.40 -14.06 27.14
CA LEU A 50 -8.54 -13.88 28.04
C LEU A 50 -8.72 -12.38 28.34
N SER A 51 -9.98 -11.94 28.36
CA SER A 51 -10.32 -10.57 28.72
C SER A 51 -9.94 -10.30 30.20
N PRO A 52 -9.68 -9.05 30.60
CA PRO A 52 -9.51 -8.69 32.00
C PRO A 52 -10.68 -9.16 32.87
N HIS A 53 -11.91 -9.15 32.32
CA HIS A 53 -13.10 -9.72 32.96
C HIS A 53 -12.98 -11.23 33.12
N GLY A 54 -12.62 -11.98 32.06
CA GLY A 54 -12.41 -13.43 32.11
C GLY A 54 -11.33 -13.86 33.11
N ILE A 55 -10.20 -13.14 33.16
CA ILE A 55 -9.14 -13.37 34.14
C ILE A 55 -9.64 -13.10 35.57
N SER A 56 -10.41 -12.02 35.75
CA SER A 56 -11.03 -11.71 37.05
C SER A 56 -12.01 -12.79 37.50
N LEU A 57 -12.80 -13.35 36.57
CA LEU A 57 -13.76 -14.42 36.87
C LEU A 57 -13.05 -15.71 37.31
N ILE A 58 -11.98 -16.10 36.61
CA ILE A 58 -11.18 -17.28 36.95
C ILE A 58 -10.50 -17.11 38.31
N ASN A 59 -9.89 -15.95 38.55
CA ASN A 59 -9.23 -15.67 39.84
C ASN A 59 -10.25 -15.59 41.01
N ASP A 60 -11.45 -15.04 40.81
CA ASP A 60 -12.53 -15.04 41.83
C ASP A 60 -13.02 -16.47 42.12
N TYR A 61 -13.14 -17.31 41.09
CA TYR A 61 -13.52 -18.73 41.23
C TYR A 61 -12.51 -19.48 42.11
N VAL A 62 -11.21 -19.38 41.81
CA VAL A 62 -10.12 -20.03 42.58
C VAL A 62 -10.07 -19.50 44.02
N LYS A 63 -10.22 -18.18 44.23
CA LYS A 63 -10.19 -17.59 45.58
C LYS A 63 -11.34 -18.07 46.47
N ARG A 64 -12.54 -18.26 45.92
CA ARG A 64 -13.70 -18.77 46.67
C ARG A 64 -13.57 -20.27 46.94
N TYR A 65 -12.98 -21.00 46.02
CA TYR A 65 -12.66 -22.41 46.15
C TYR A 65 -11.72 -22.70 47.35
N GLU A 66 -10.64 -21.92 47.52
CA GLU A 66 -9.70 -22.13 48.64
C GLU A 66 -10.33 -21.95 50.03
N ARG A 67 -11.43 -21.20 50.13
CA ARG A 67 -12.14 -20.99 51.41
C ARG A 67 -12.84 -22.26 51.92
N ILE A 68 -13.17 -23.20 51.04
CA ILE A 68 -13.90 -24.43 51.42
C ILE A 68 -12.98 -25.40 52.19
N LYS A 69 -11.65 -25.36 51.97
CA LYS A 69 -10.67 -26.18 52.70
C LYS A 69 -10.70 -25.96 54.23
N PHE A 70 -11.23 -24.83 54.68
CA PHE A 70 -11.26 -24.44 56.08
C PHE A 70 -12.62 -24.69 56.75
N VAL A 71 -13.57 -25.34 56.06
CA VAL A 71 -14.88 -25.69 56.63
C VAL A 71 -14.75 -26.94 57.50
N ASN A 72 -15.18 -26.84 58.76
CA ASN A 72 -15.08 -27.93 59.73
C ASN A 72 -16.30 -28.87 59.61
N VAL A 73 -16.11 -30.04 58.99
CA VAL A 73 -17.14 -31.07 58.74
C VAL A 73 -16.63 -32.46 59.10
N ASP A 74 -17.53 -33.43 59.23
CA ASP A 74 -17.16 -34.83 59.47
C ASP A 74 -16.26 -35.39 58.35
N ARG A 75 -15.44 -36.40 58.67
CA ARG A 75 -14.41 -36.92 57.77
C ARG A 75 -14.96 -37.45 56.44
N LYS A 76 -16.16 -38.04 56.42
CA LYS A 76 -16.77 -38.61 55.20
C LYS A 76 -17.27 -37.50 54.29
N THR A 77 -17.94 -36.50 54.86
CA THR A 77 -18.34 -35.28 54.13
C THR A 77 -17.10 -34.52 53.66
N LYS A 78 -16.07 -34.40 54.49
CA LYS A 78 -14.81 -33.73 54.14
C LYS A 78 -14.15 -34.38 52.93
N MET A 79 -13.99 -35.70 52.93
CA MET A 79 -13.41 -36.43 51.81
C MET A 79 -14.24 -36.32 50.52
N PHE A 80 -15.58 -36.37 50.63
CA PHE A 80 -16.45 -36.15 49.47
C PHE A 80 -16.34 -34.73 48.94
N LEU A 81 -16.28 -33.73 49.83
CA LEU A 81 -16.12 -32.34 49.43
C LEU A 81 -14.75 -32.07 48.84
N GLU A 82 -13.68 -32.60 49.42
CA GLU A 82 -12.33 -32.55 48.85
C GLU A 82 -12.30 -33.20 47.46
N HIS A 83 -13.01 -34.31 47.25
CA HIS A 83 -13.14 -34.95 45.94
C HIS A 83 -13.94 -34.10 44.94
N ILE A 84 -15.11 -33.57 45.32
CA ILE A 84 -15.89 -32.66 44.48
C ILE A 84 -15.10 -31.37 44.19
N MET A 85 -14.32 -30.92 45.16
CA MET A 85 -13.46 -29.75 45.03
C MET A 85 -12.32 -30.03 44.04
N ASP A 86 -11.56 -31.11 44.21
CA ASP A 86 -10.50 -31.47 43.28
C ASP A 86 -11.06 -31.70 41.88
N LYS A 87 -12.25 -32.31 41.79
CA LYS A 87 -13.00 -32.39 40.54
C LYS A 87 -13.46 -31.03 40.02
N ALA A 88 -13.78 -30.05 40.86
CA ALA A 88 -14.19 -28.72 40.43
C ALA A 88 -13.03 -27.89 39.87
N LEU A 89 -11.79 -28.21 40.25
CA LEU A 89 -10.60 -27.67 39.60
C LEU A 89 -10.41 -28.24 38.20
N GLU A 90 -10.82 -29.49 38.01
CA GLU A 90 -10.77 -30.21 36.74
C GLU A 90 -12.06 -30.14 35.92
N ASP A 91 -13.18 -29.71 36.47
CA ASP A 91 -14.47 -29.65 35.80
C ASP A 91 -15.44 -28.86 36.68
N PRO A 92 -15.35 -27.52 36.67
CA PRO A 92 -16.20 -26.66 37.48
C PRO A 92 -17.70 -26.95 37.34
N TYR A 93 -18.13 -27.36 36.14
CA TYR A 93 -19.53 -27.62 35.83
C TYR A 93 -19.94 -29.04 36.19
N GLY A 94 -19.13 -30.04 35.86
CA GLY A 94 -19.36 -31.44 36.26
C GLY A 94 -19.33 -31.63 37.77
N ALA A 95 -18.41 -30.97 38.49
CA ALA A 95 -18.40 -30.97 39.94
C ALA A 95 -19.64 -30.32 40.56
N TYR A 96 -20.15 -29.25 39.94
CA TYR A 96 -21.43 -28.65 40.34
C TYR A 96 -22.61 -29.62 40.11
N LEU A 97 -22.64 -30.33 38.98
CA LEU A 97 -23.67 -31.34 38.72
C LEU A 97 -23.60 -32.51 39.70
N ASP A 98 -22.40 -33.01 40.01
CA ASP A 98 -22.20 -34.06 41.01
C ASP A 98 -22.63 -33.60 42.41
N LEU A 99 -22.33 -32.35 42.78
CA LEU A 99 -22.81 -31.76 44.03
C LEU A 99 -24.34 -31.68 44.06
N VAL A 100 -24.99 -31.24 42.97
CA VAL A 100 -26.46 -31.15 42.87
C VAL A 100 -27.14 -32.51 42.91
N ASN A 101 -26.51 -33.51 42.28
CA ASN A 101 -27.01 -34.88 42.20
C ASN A 101 -26.59 -35.75 43.39
N SER A 102 -25.72 -35.25 44.26
CA SER A 102 -25.32 -35.95 45.49
C SER A 102 -26.47 -36.10 46.48
N GLY A 103 -26.40 -37.17 47.30
CA GLY A 103 -27.30 -37.38 48.44
C GLY A 103 -27.11 -36.39 49.59
N LEU A 104 -26.25 -35.37 49.45
CA LEU A 104 -25.92 -34.41 50.52
C LEU A 104 -26.98 -33.33 50.73
N LYS A 105 -28.13 -33.37 50.04
CA LYS A 105 -29.17 -32.32 50.12
C LYS A 105 -29.67 -32.05 51.56
N THR A 106 -29.55 -33.03 52.45
CA THR A 106 -29.93 -32.95 53.87
C THR A 106 -28.81 -32.48 54.80
N ASN A 107 -27.58 -32.31 54.30
CA ASN A 107 -26.44 -31.84 55.10
C ASN A 107 -26.57 -30.34 55.42
N PRO A 108 -26.37 -29.90 56.67
CA PRO A 108 -26.49 -28.48 57.07
C PRO A 108 -25.63 -27.52 56.23
N TYR A 109 -24.47 -27.99 55.76
CA TYR A 109 -23.53 -27.21 54.97
C TYR A 109 -23.82 -27.23 53.46
N TYR A 110 -24.76 -28.07 53.00
CA TYR A 110 -25.10 -28.19 51.57
C TYR A 110 -25.48 -26.86 50.95
N LYS A 111 -26.34 -26.08 51.61
CA LYS A 111 -26.75 -24.75 51.12
C LYS A 111 -25.57 -23.78 51.04
N MET A 112 -24.69 -23.81 52.03
CA MET A 112 -23.49 -22.97 52.05
C MET A 112 -22.54 -23.34 50.89
N ILE A 113 -22.25 -24.63 50.72
CA ILE A 113 -21.32 -25.14 49.70
C ILE A 113 -21.89 -24.94 48.29
N LYS A 114 -23.17 -25.27 48.09
CA LYS A 114 -23.90 -25.00 46.85
C LYS A 114 -23.85 -23.51 46.49
N SER A 115 -24.00 -22.60 47.46
CA SER A 115 -23.90 -21.15 47.23
C SER A 115 -22.48 -20.69 46.87
N MET A 116 -21.44 -21.40 47.29
CA MET A 116 -20.06 -21.10 46.91
C MET A 116 -19.77 -21.47 45.45
N PHE A 117 -20.43 -22.51 44.91
CA PHE A 117 -20.38 -22.87 43.48
C PHE A 117 -21.35 -22.01 42.64
N GLU A 118 -22.67 -22.04 42.94
CA GLU A 118 -23.69 -21.26 42.22
C GLU A 118 -23.51 -19.75 42.34
N GLY A 119 -22.84 -19.28 43.40
CA GLY A 119 -22.60 -17.87 43.67
C GLY A 119 -21.41 -17.27 42.92
N THR A 120 -20.60 -18.09 42.24
CA THR A 120 -19.49 -17.57 41.43
C THR A 120 -20.03 -16.90 40.16
N LYS A 121 -19.46 -15.75 39.81
CA LYS A 121 -19.84 -15.07 38.56
C LYS A 121 -19.54 -15.94 37.33
N LEU A 122 -18.46 -16.72 37.38
CA LEU A 122 -18.09 -17.67 36.32
C LEU A 122 -19.18 -18.71 36.06
N ILE A 123 -19.68 -19.41 37.09
CA ILE A 123 -20.76 -20.41 36.92
C ILE A 123 -22.06 -19.73 36.49
N LYS A 124 -22.41 -18.56 37.04
CA LYS A 124 -23.61 -17.81 36.64
C LYS A 124 -23.57 -17.39 35.18
N GLU A 125 -22.42 -16.90 34.72
CA GLU A 125 -22.26 -16.42 33.35
C GLU A 125 -22.14 -17.57 32.35
N LEU A 126 -21.62 -18.75 32.72
CA LEU A 126 -21.52 -19.91 31.82
C LEU A 126 -22.73 -20.85 31.84
N LYS A 127 -23.64 -20.72 32.81
CA LYS A 127 -24.80 -21.62 32.98
C LYS A 127 -25.77 -21.54 31.80
N GLY A 128 -26.07 -22.70 31.21
CA GLY A 128 -27.03 -22.82 30.09
C GLY A 128 -26.50 -22.32 28.75
N LYS A 129 -25.22 -21.91 28.69
CA LYS A 129 -24.59 -21.40 27.48
C LYS A 129 -23.91 -22.48 26.68
N ASN A 130 -24.01 -22.40 25.36
CA ASN A 130 -23.25 -23.29 24.48
C ASN A 130 -21.76 -22.85 24.43
N PRO A 131 -20.84 -23.69 23.90
CA PRO A 131 -19.42 -23.38 23.86
C PRO A 131 -19.07 -22.03 23.19
N SER A 132 -19.86 -21.60 22.19
CA SER A 132 -19.66 -20.32 21.49
C SER A 132 -20.06 -19.12 22.36
N GLU A 133 -21.13 -19.24 23.14
CA GLU A 133 -21.58 -18.20 24.07
C GLU A 133 -20.67 -18.08 25.30
N ALA A 134 -20.13 -19.20 25.78
CA ALA A 134 -19.10 -19.24 26.82
C ALA A 134 -17.81 -18.52 26.38
N TYR A 135 -17.43 -18.72 25.11
CA TYR A 135 -16.27 -18.09 24.50
C TYR A 135 -16.37 -16.56 24.47
N LEU A 136 -17.54 -16.01 24.11
CA LEU A 136 -17.80 -14.57 24.01
C LEU A 136 -17.67 -13.81 25.35
N ILE A 137 -17.87 -14.50 26.48
CA ILE A 137 -17.79 -13.89 27.82
C ILE A 137 -16.35 -13.80 28.32
N LEU A 138 -15.55 -14.81 28.01
CA LEU A 138 -14.23 -15.01 28.61
C LEU A 138 -13.08 -14.45 27.78
N MET A 139 -13.30 -14.24 26.48
CA MET A 139 -12.24 -13.87 25.53
C MET A 139 -12.38 -12.41 25.10
N GLU A 140 -11.24 -11.72 24.99
CA GLU A 140 -11.14 -10.49 24.22
C GLU A 140 -10.54 -10.82 22.85
N GLY A 141 -11.08 -10.21 21.81
CA GLY A 141 -10.50 -10.32 20.47
C GLY A 141 -9.12 -9.65 20.46
N THR A 142 -8.06 -10.45 20.44
CA THR A 142 -6.71 -9.97 20.16
C THR A 142 -6.33 -10.17 18.70
N SER A 143 -5.52 -9.24 18.21
CA SER A 143 -5.42 -8.74 16.84
C SER A 143 -4.81 -9.66 15.78
N THR A 144 -4.76 -10.97 16.00
CA THR A 144 -4.09 -11.87 15.05
C THR A 144 -4.74 -13.24 14.97
N PRO A 145 -5.61 -13.44 13.97
CA PRO A 145 -5.80 -14.74 13.38
C PRO A 145 -4.49 -15.37 12.90
N ALA A 146 -4.17 -16.64 13.20
CA ALA A 146 -2.92 -17.24 12.73
C ALA A 146 -2.98 -17.75 11.28
N TYR A 147 -4.05 -17.45 10.55
CA TYR A 147 -4.00 -17.40 9.08
C TYR A 147 -3.39 -16.09 8.56
N LEU A 148 -3.32 -15.05 9.39
CA LEU A 148 -2.49 -13.89 9.12
C LEU A 148 -1.06 -14.26 9.47
N ASP A 149 -0.22 -14.45 8.47
CA ASP A 149 1.23 -14.57 8.64
C ASP A 149 1.86 -13.20 9.02
N SER A 150 1.10 -12.29 9.61
CA SER A 150 1.50 -10.94 9.96
C SER A 150 0.79 -10.51 11.24
N GLU A 151 1.52 -9.80 12.09
CA GLU A 151 1.00 -9.22 13.32
C GLU A 151 0.48 -7.79 13.09
N LEU A 152 -0.68 -7.49 13.66
CA LEU A 152 -1.20 -6.13 13.78
C LEU A 152 -0.89 -5.58 15.16
N VAL A 153 0.12 -4.71 15.22
CA VAL A 153 0.61 -4.09 16.46
C VAL A 153 -0.30 -2.94 16.86
N ASP A 154 -0.62 -2.81 18.15
CA ASP A 154 -1.35 -1.63 18.60
C ASP A 154 -0.42 -0.41 18.69
N VAL A 155 -0.95 0.74 18.27
CA VAL A 155 -0.20 1.99 18.17
C VAL A 155 -0.94 3.03 19.02
N LYS A 156 -0.22 3.58 19.99
CA LYS A 156 -0.68 4.68 20.85
C LYS A 156 -0.23 6.00 20.26
N GLY A 157 -1.14 6.97 20.22
CA GLY A 157 -0.86 8.32 19.72
C GLY A 157 -2.14 9.06 19.38
N LYS A 158 -2.02 10.30 18.91
CA LYS A 158 -3.17 11.12 18.52
C LYS A 158 -3.55 10.80 17.08
N ILE A 159 -4.82 10.46 16.83
CA ILE A 159 -5.31 10.31 15.46
C ILE A 159 -5.40 11.70 14.82
N VAL A 160 -4.65 11.92 13.75
CA VAL A 160 -4.64 13.18 12.99
C VAL A 160 -5.53 13.10 11.75
N GLU A 161 -5.71 11.90 11.20
CA GLU A 161 -6.64 11.66 10.10
C GLU A 161 -7.24 10.26 10.20
N LYS A 162 -8.51 10.14 9.77
CA LYS A 162 -9.24 8.88 9.71
C LYS A 162 -10.09 8.83 8.46
N TYR A 163 -9.98 7.75 7.70
CA TYR A 163 -10.82 7.50 6.54
C TYR A 163 -11.09 6.00 6.38
N LYS A 164 -12.11 5.67 5.58
CA LYS A 164 -12.56 4.30 5.36
C LYS A 164 -12.25 3.88 3.91
N LEU A 165 -11.66 2.70 3.77
CA LEU A 165 -11.52 1.97 2.51
C LEU A 165 -12.62 0.89 2.42
N SER A 166 -12.75 0.22 1.28
CA SER A 166 -13.83 -0.74 1.03
C SER A 166 -13.94 -1.87 2.06
N SER A 167 -12.82 -2.33 2.62
CA SER A 167 -12.77 -3.45 3.58
C SER A 167 -11.86 -3.21 4.79
N CYS A 168 -11.43 -1.96 5.02
CA CYS A 168 -10.69 -1.58 6.22
C CYS A 168 -10.88 -0.10 6.56
N SER A 169 -10.55 0.28 7.79
CA SER A 169 -10.42 1.69 8.19
C SER A 169 -8.95 2.04 8.33
N VAL A 170 -8.55 3.23 7.88
CA VAL A 170 -7.19 3.76 8.05
C VAL A 170 -7.23 4.89 9.07
N ASN A 171 -6.32 4.86 10.03
CA ASN A 171 -6.05 5.96 10.95
C ASN A 171 -4.59 6.37 10.77
N ILE A 172 -4.34 7.64 10.51
CA ILE A 172 -3.00 8.22 10.62
C ILE A 172 -2.82 8.69 12.05
N VAL A 173 -1.84 8.11 12.73
CA VAL A 173 -1.56 8.34 14.15
C VAL A 173 -0.26 9.10 14.27
N ASP A 174 -0.28 10.25 14.96
CA ASP A 174 0.91 10.98 15.36
C ASP A 174 1.39 10.42 16.72
N ALA A 175 2.55 9.76 16.69
CA ALA A 175 3.24 9.18 17.83
C ALA A 175 4.67 9.72 17.99
N GLY A 176 4.93 10.94 17.50
CA GLY A 176 6.28 11.50 17.30
C GLY A 176 6.79 11.28 15.86
N GLU A 177 6.31 10.23 15.21
CA GLU A 177 6.33 10.00 13.77
C GLU A 177 4.90 9.64 13.31
N TYR A 178 4.61 9.79 12.02
CA TYR A 178 3.32 9.37 11.47
C TYR A 178 3.27 7.86 11.26
N VAL A 179 2.25 7.22 11.84
CA VAL A 179 1.98 5.80 11.71
C VAL A 179 0.70 5.57 10.92
N TYR A 180 0.80 4.82 9.83
CA TYR A 180 -0.29 4.36 8.99
C TYR A 180 -0.93 3.11 9.63
N LYS A 181 -1.98 3.30 10.42
CA LYS A 181 -2.64 2.21 11.15
C LYS A 181 -3.86 1.72 10.37
N ILE A 182 -3.81 0.50 9.85
CA ILE A 182 -4.99 -0.18 9.31
C ILE A 182 -5.75 -0.90 10.40
N VAL A 183 -7.08 -0.87 10.30
CA VAL A 183 -8.02 -1.66 11.10
C VAL A 183 -8.90 -2.42 10.12
N PRO A 184 -8.48 -3.62 9.69
CA PRO A 184 -9.24 -4.44 8.76
C PRO A 184 -10.56 -4.93 9.34
N GLU A 185 -11.53 -5.22 8.48
CA GLU A 185 -12.79 -5.82 8.91
C GLU A 185 -12.61 -7.23 9.52
N GLU A 186 -11.55 -7.94 9.13
CA GLU A 186 -11.13 -9.22 9.74
C GLU A 186 -10.89 -9.12 11.26
N THR A 187 -10.50 -7.93 11.76
CA THR A 187 -10.26 -7.72 13.20
C THR A 187 -11.54 -7.50 14.00
N LYS A 188 -12.68 -7.38 13.32
CA LYS A 188 -13.99 -7.09 13.90
C LYS A 188 -14.97 -8.26 13.73
N LEU A 189 -14.48 -9.44 13.37
CA LEU A 189 -15.31 -10.62 13.25
C LEU A 189 -15.86 -11.01 14.62
N ASP A 190 -17.14 -11.38 14.67
CA ASP A 190 -17.68 -12.01 15.86
C ASP A 190 -17.23 -13.49 15.98
N ALA A 191 -17.50 -14.13 17.11
CA ALA A 191 -17.05 -15.50 17.35
C ALA A 191 -17.64 -16.52 16.36
N ILE A 192 -18.87 -16.31 15.87
CA ILE A 192 -19.52 -17.22 14.91
C ILE A 192 -18.88 -17.05 13.54
N GLU A 193 -18.69 -15.81 13.11
CA GLU A 193 -17.98 -15.46 11.88
C GLU A 193 -16.57 -16.05 11.86
N GLU A 194 -15.82 -15.90 12.96
CA GLU A 194 -14.49 -16.50 13.12
C GLU A 194 -14.54 -18.03 13.00
N ILE A 195 -15.46 -18.71 13.68
CA ILE A 195 -15.58 -20.17 13.60
C ILE A 195 -15.87 -20.63 12.17
N ASN A 196 -16.78 -19.96 11.47
CA ASN A 196 -17.13 -20.30 10.09
C ASN A 196 -15.95 -20.08 9.14
N LEU A 197 -15.24 -18.97 9.29
CA LEU A 197 -14.02 -18.69 8.54
C LEU A 197 -12.97 -19.79 8.72
N ILE A 198 -12.78 -20.25 9.95
CA ILE A 198 -11.79 -21.30 10.26
C ILE A 198 -12.16 -22.63 9.65
N LYS A 199 -13.43 -23.05 9.82
CA LYS A 199 -13.92 -24.31 9.24
C LYS A 199 -13.69 -24.32 7.73
N ALA A 200 -14.04 -23.23 7.06
CA ALA A 200 -13.80 -23.09 5.62
C ALA A 200 -12.30 -23.16 5.27
N LEU A 201 -11.42 -22.46 6.00
CA LEU A 201 -9.97 -22.52 5.76
C LEU A 201 -9.38 -23.92 5.98
N LYS A 202 -9.87 -24.67 6.98
CA LYS A 202 -9.46 -26.07 7.20
C LYS A 202 -9.88 -26.96 6.06
N ASP A 203 -11.13 -26.85 5.62
CA ASP A 203 -11.64 -27.61 4.50
C ASP A 203 -10.86 -27.31 3.21
N ILE A 204 -10.52 -26.04 2.97
CA ILE A 204 -9.70 -25.64 1.81
C ILE A 204 -8.31 -26.26 1.88
N LYS A 205 -7.64 -26.19 3.04
CA LYS A 205 -6.31 -26.79 3.23
C LYS A 205 -6.32 -28.32 3.08
N ALA A 206 -7.37 -28.99 3.57
CA ALA A 206 -7.49 -30.44 3.49
C ALA A 206 -7.69 -30.96 2.06
N ARG A 207 -8.17 -30.11 1.15
CA ARG A 207 -8.46 -30.48 -0.25
C ARG A 207 -7.25 -30.36 -1.19
N ASP A 208 -6.11 -29.84 -0.72
CA ASP A 208 -4.88 -29.62 -1.50
C ASP A 208 -5.11 -29.01 -2.89
N ILE A 209 -5.90 -27.94 -2.93
CA ILE A 209 -6.41 -27.38 -4.18
C ILE A 209 -5.34 -26.51 -4.84
N VAL A 210 -5.02 -26.87 -6.09
CA VAL A 210 -4.19 -26.05 -6.99
C VAL A 210 -5.09 -25.45 -8.06
N PHE A 211 -5.04 -24.14 -8.22
CA PHE A 211 -5.73 -23.42 -9.29
C PHE A 211 -4.70 -22.83 -10.26
N GLU A 212 -5.08 -22.74 -11.53
CA GLU A 212 -4.36 -21.91 -12.50
C GLU A 212 -4.30 -20.46 -12.01
N PRO A 213 -3.14 -19.77 -12.10
CA PRO A 213 -2.95 -18.44 -11.53
C PRO A 213 -4.02 -17.42 -11.95
N GLU A 214 -4.46 -17.47 -13.22
CA GLU A 214 -5.42 -16.51 -13.78
C GLU A 214 -6.85 -16.70 -13.23
N GLU A 215 -7.22 -17.92 -12.86
CA GLU A 215 -8.57 -18.25 -12.36
C GLU A 215 -8.62 -18.44 -10.84
N ALA A 216 -7.46 -18.49 -10.18
CA ALA A 216 -7.33 -18.82 -8.77
C ALA A 216 -8.20 -17.93 -7.87
N ARG A 217 -8.27 -16.62 -8.17
CA ARG A 217 -9.07 -15.68 -7.37
C ARG A 217 -10.58 -15.97 -7.47
N VAL A 218 -11.07 -16.21 -8.69
CA VAL A 218 -12.50 -16.47 -8.96
C VAL A 218 -12.91 -17.82 -8.37
N LYS A 219 -12.17 -18.89 -8.68
CA LYS A 219 -12.48 -20.24 -8.17
C LYS A 219 -12.37 -20.34 -6.65
N MET A 220 -11.39 -19.66 -6.05
CA MET A 220 -11.28 -19.60 -4.60
C MET A 220 -12.46 -18.84 -3.97
N TYR A 221 -12.93 -17.77 -4.62
CA TYR A 221 -14.10 -17.03 -4.16
C TYR A 221 -15.36 -17.90 -4.17
N GLU A 222 -15.66 -18.57 -5.29
CA GLU A 222 -16.82 -19.47 -5.41
C GLU A 222 -16.81 -20.59 -4.36
N LEU A 223 -15.64 -21.19 -4.13
CA LEU A 223 -15.47 -22.20 -3.10
C LEU A 223 -15.67 -21.62 -1.69
N ALA A 224 -15.04 -20.47 -1.40
CA ALA A 224 -15.12 -19.82 -0.11
C ALA A 224 -16.54 -19.38 0.22
N GLU A 225 -17.27 -18.83 -0.75
CA GLU A 225 -18.68 -18.46 -0.63
C GLU A 225 -19.55 -19.69 -0.36
N LYS A 226 -19.31 -20.81 -1.05
CA LYS A 226 -20.03 -22.07 -0.81
C LYS A 226 -19.80 -22.63 0.60
N LEU A 227 -18.57 -22.53 1.12
CA LEU A 227 -18.20 -23.06 2.44
C LEU A 227 -18.69 -22.17 3.59
N THR A 228 -18.59 -20.85 3.42
CA THR A 228 -18.92 -19.88 4.48
C THR A 228 -20.38 -19.45 4.45
N LYS A 229 -21.02 -19.48 3.26
CA LYS A 229 -22.32 -18.85 2.98
C LYS A 229 -22.38 -17.36 3.35
N ASP A 230 -21.22 -16.70 3.30
CA ASP A 230 -21.05 -15.32 3.73
C ASP A 230 -20.04 -14.61 2.80
N GLU A 231 -20.51 -13.56 2.12
CA GLU A 231 -19.71 -12.81 1.14
C GLU A 231 -18.48 -12.14 1.77
N LYS A 232 -18.62 -11.62 3.00
CA LYS A 232 -17.56 -10.96 3.75
C LYS A 232 -16.49 -11.99 4.12
N LEU A 233 -16.87 -13.14 4.67
CA LEU A 233 -15.92 -14.20 5.00
C LEU A 233 -15.24 -14.78 3.76
N ALA A 234 -15.98 -14.95 2.65
CA ALA A 234 -15.42 -15.40 1.38
C ALA A 234 -14.31 -14.47 0.87
N LYS A 235 -14.55 -13.14 0.89
CA LYS A 235 -13.53 -12.14 0.53
C LYS A 235 -12.30 -12.21 1.44
N ILE A 236 -12.49 -12.45 2.73
CA ILE A 236 -11.38 -12.61 3.69
C ILE A 236 -10.55 -13.85 3.35
N ILE A 237 -11.20 -14.99 3.08
CA ILE A 237 -10.50 -16.21 2.67
C ILE A 237 -9.66 -15.95 1.41
N VAL A 238 -10.29 -15.43 0.36
CA VAL A 238 -9.62 -15.14 -0.92
C VAL A 238 -8.41 -14.24 -0.71
N ARG A 239 -8.55 -13.17 0.08
CA ARG A 239 -7.45 -12.25 0.39
C ARG A 239 -6.26 -12.95 1.05
N HIS A 240 -6.48 -13.89 1.96
CA HIS A 240 -5.41 -14.54 2.71
C HIS A 240 -4.89 -15.84 2.09
N THR A 241 -5.63 -16.47 1.17
CA THR A 241 -5.21 -17.70 0.49
C THR A 241 -4.53 -17.42 -0.85
N VAL A 242 -5.25 -16.84 -1.80
CA VAL A 242 -4.76 -16.60 -3.17
C VAL A 242 -4.31 -15.15 -3.38
N GLY A 243 -4.93 -14.20 -2.67
CA GLY A 243 -4.60 -12.78 -2.69
C GLY A 243 -3.41 -12.40 -1.79
N TYR A 244 -2.99 -11.14 -1.75
CA TYR A 244 -1.77 -10.69 -1.07
C TYR A 244 -1.90 -10.46 0.45
N GLY A 245 -2.98 -10.93 1.09
CA GLY A 245 -3.22 -10.75 2.52
C GLY A 245 -3.46 -9.29 2.91
N LEU A 246 -2.87 -8.84 4.01
CA LEU A 246 -3.08 -7.49 4.53
C LEU A 246 -2.59 -6.39 3.59
N LEU A 247 -1.61 -6.69 2.72
CA LEU A 247 -1.16 -5.78 1.68
C LEU A 247 -2.28 -5.33 0.74
N GLU A 248 -3.30 -6.16 0.49
CA GLU A 248 -4.40 -5.76 -0.40
C GLU A 248 -5.20 -4.56 0.15
N HIS A 249 -5.27 -4.42 1.48
CA HIS A 249 -5.85 -3.23 2.10
C HIS A 249 -5.06 -1.98 1.74
N ILE A 250 -3.73 -2.06 1.75
CA ILE A 250 -2.83 -0.95 1.38
C ILE A 250 -2.85 -0.72 -0.15
N PHE A 251 -2.91 -1.79 -0.94
CA PHE A 251 -3.04 -1.74 -2.40
C PHE A 251 -4.34 -1.05 -2.80
N SER A 252 -5.40 -1.14 -2.00
CA SER A 252 -6.66 -0.44 -2.26
C SER A 252 -6.64 1.06 -1.91
N ASP A 253 -5.65 1.54 -1.15
CA ASP A 253 -5.63 2.94 -0.67
C ASP A 253 -5.11 3.93 -1.74
N PRO A 254 -5.93 4.83 -2.29
CA PRO A 254 -5.47 5.80 -3.29
C PRO A 254 -4.45 6.82 -2.76
N LYS A 255 -4.31 6.99 -1.43
CA LYS A 255 -3.34 7.89 -0.82
C LYS A 255 -1.95 7.28 -0.64
N VAL A 256 -1.80 5.97 -0.77
CA VAL A 256 -0.50 5.29 -0.72
C VAL A 256 0.10 5.21 -2.12
N GLN A 257 1.38 5.60 -2.25
CA GLN A 257 2.13 5.60 -3.52
C GLN A 257 3.10 4.41 -3.60
N ASP A 258 3.88 4.23 -2.54
CA ASP A 258 4.90 3.19 -2.44
C ASP A 258 4.72 2.39 -1.15
N ILE A 259 5.13 1.12 -1.16
CA ILE A 259 5.10 0.22 -0.01
C ILE A 259 6.44 -0.50 0.02
N TYR A 260 7.10 -0.48 1.18
CA TYR A 260 8.42 -1.05 1.39
C TYR A 260 8.34 -2.12 2.48
N ILE A 261 8.89 -3.28 2.18
CA ILE A 261 9.08 -4.39 3.12
C ILE A 261 10.55 -4.74 3.07
N ASP A 262 11.32 -4.33 4.07
CA ASP A 262 12.77 -4.53 4.06
C ASP A 262 13.17 -5.85 4.71
N GLU A 263 12.43 -6.30 5.74
CA GLU A 263 12.72 -7.52 6.48
C GLU A 263 11.44 -8.08 7.14
N HIS A 264 11.44 -9.37 7.44
CA HIS A 264 10.47 -9.96 8.38
C HIS A 264 10.69 -9.42 9.80
N SER A 265 9.67 -9.54 10.66
CA SER A 265 9.69 -9.12 12.07
C SER A 265 9.85 -7.61 12.30
N ILE A 266 10.00 -6.80 11.25
CA ILE A 266 9.95 -5.34 11.33
C ILE A 266 8.72 -4.79 10.59
N PRO A 267 8.18 -3.63 10.99
CA PRO A 267 6.98 -3.11 10.36
C PRO A 267 7.16 -2.73 8.88
N ILE A 268 6.12 -2.94 8.08
CA ILE A 268 6.03 -2.45 6.70
C ILE A 268 6.03 -0.92 6.71
N TYR A 269 6.64 -0.28 5.72
CA TYR A 269 6.58 1.16 5.51
C TYR A 269 5.74 1.50 4.28
N VAL A 270 5.08 2.65 4.30
CA VAL A 270 4.32 3.18 3.15
C VAL A 270 4.72 4.62 2.90
N TYR A 271 4.76 5.02 1.63
CA TYR A 271 4.80 6.43 1.26
C TYR A 271 3.37 6.94 1.07
N HIS A 272 2.86 7.65 2.07
CA HIS A 272 1.55 8.29 2.06
C HIS A 272 1.63 9.68 1.42
N GLU A 273 0.67 10.04 0.57
CA GLU A 273 0.67 11.30 -0.20
C GLU A 273 0.80 12.54 0.70
N ASP A 274 0.08 12.56 1.83
CA ASP A 274 0.00 13.72 2.72
C ASP A 274 1.01 13.67 3.91
N TYR A 275 1.56 12.49 4.25
CA TYR A 275 2.37 12.26 5.45
C TYR A 275 3.76 11.66 5.17
N GLU A 276 4.14 11.52 3.90
CA GLU A 276 5.39 10.91 3.45
C GLU A 276 5.56 9.48 3.99
N ILE A 277 6.77 9.11 4.40
CA ILE A 277 7.09 7.79 4.91
C ILE A 277 6.39 7.59 6.26
N CYS A 278 5.43 6.69 6.27
CA CYS A 278 4.73 6.25 7.47
C CYS A 278 5.09 4.80 7.75
N LYS A 279 5.44 4.53 9.01
CA LYS A 279 5.49 3.17 9.51
C LYS A 279 4.07 2.60 9.57
N THR A 280 3.86 1.34 9.24
CA THR A 280 2.54 0.71 9.40
C THR A 280 2.42 -0.03 10.73
N ASN A 281 1.21 -0.44 11.08
CA ASN A 281 0.99 -1.35 12.20
C ASN A 281 1.10 -2.84 11.81
N ILE A 282 1.59 -3.15 10.61
CA ILE A 282 1.72 -4.53 10.10
C ILE A 282 3.17 -4.98 10.24
N VAL A 283 3.39 -6.08 10.96
CA VAL A 283 4.69 -6.76 11.07
C VAL A 283 4.59 -8.11 10.36
N PRO A 284 5.23 -8.30 9.19
CA PRO A 284 5.19 -9.55 8.47
C PRO A 284 6.15 -10.59 9.09
N ASN A 285 5.77 -11.86 9.09
CA ASN A 285 6.71 -12.94 9.38
C ASN A 285 7.32 -13.51 8.09
N SER A 286 8.32 -14.38 8.20
CA SER A 286 9.00 -14.99 7.04
C SER A 286 8.06 -15.75 6.11
N ARG A 287 7.06 -16.45 6.66
CA ARG A 287 6.05 -17.19 5.88
C ARG A 287 5.19 -16.28 5.02
N TYR A 288 4.85 -15.08 5.50
CA TYR A 288 4.11 -14.10 4.71
C TYR A 288 4.90 -13.63 3.49
N LEU A 289 6.18 -13.35 3.71
CA LEU A 289 7.08 -12.89 2.64
C LEU A 289 7.27 -13.98 1.58
N GLU A 290 7.47 -15.24 1.99
CA GLU A 290 7.56 -16.37 1.05
C GLU A 290 6.25 -16.63 0.29
N LYS A 291 5.08 -16.42 0.92
CA LYS A 291 3.79 -16.48 0.21
C LYS A 291 3.68 -15.39 -0.86
N ILE A 292 4.09 -14.17 -0.55
CA ILE A 292 4.10 -13.08 -1.53
C ILE A 292 5.07 -13.41 -2.67
N ALA A 293 6.28 -13.86 -2.35
CA ALA A 293 7.29 -14.27 -3.34
C ALA A 293 6.77 -15.37 -4.27
N THR A 294 6.11 -16.39 -3.72
CA THR A 294 5.51 -17.49 -4.49
C THR A 294 4.43 -16.98 -5.44
N ARG A 295 3.54 -16.08 -4.98
CA ARG A 295 2.49 -15.49 -5.85
C ARG A 295 3.08 -14.66 -6.97
N LEU A 296 4.11 -13.85 -6.68
CA LEU A 296 4.78 -13.06 -7.70
C LEU A 296 5.41 -13.96 -8.76
N ARG A 297 6.12 -15.03 -8.35
CA ARG A 297 6.69 -16.04 -9.26
C ARG A 297 5.64 -16.70 -10.14
N MET A 298 4.52 -17.13 -9.57
CA MET A 298 3.43 -17.77 -10.32
C MET A 298 2.79 -16.82 -11.33
N ASN A 299 2.50 -15.58 -10.92
CA ASN A 299 1.85 -14.60 -11.78
C ASN A 299 2.77 -14.03 -12.85
N SER A 300 4.09 -14.00 -12.60
CA SER A 300 5.07 -13.49 -13.54
C SER A 300 5.62 -14.56 -14.50
N ALA A 301 5.43 -15.84 -14.18
CA ALA A 301 6.11 -16.97 -14.83
C ALA A 301 7.64 -16.80 -14.91
N ARG A 302 8.24 -16.18 -13.88
CA ARG A 302 9.69 -15.92 -13.80
C ARG A 302 10.26 -16.53 -12.52
N PRO A 303 11.48 -17.10 -12.56
CA PRO A 303 12.11 -17.65 -11.37
C PRO A 303 12.35 -16.56 -10.32
N PHE A 304 12.29 -16.96 -9.05
CA PHE A 304 12.64 -16.13 -7.89
C PHE A 304 13.02 -17.05 -6.72
N ASP A 305 14.23 -17.56 -6.82
CA ASP A 305 14.87 -18.55 -5.95
C ASP A 305 16.31 -18.10 -5.66
N ASP A 306 17.07 -18.91 -4.95
CA ASP A 306 18.41 -18.52 -4.51
C ASP A 306 19.39 -18.37 -5.69
N ALA A 307 19.14 -19.01 -6.83
CA ALA A 307 19.92 -18.85 -8.07
C ALA A 307 19.51 -17.60 -8.85
N HIS A 308 18.24 -17.19 -8.74
CA HIS A 308 17.67 -15.99 -9.35
C HIS A 308 17.11 -15.04 -8.28
N PRO A 309 17.97 -14.40 -7.46
CA PRO A 309 17.55 -13.72 -6.24
C PRO A 309 16.87 -12.35 -6.47
N VAL A 310 16.58 -11.98 -7.73
CA VAL A 310 15.96 -10.70 -8.11
C VAL A 310 14.78 -10.96 -9.01
N LEU A 311 13.64 -10.35 -8.70
CA LEU A 311 12.44 -10.38 -9.53
C LEU A 311 11.90 -8.97 -9.74
N HIS A 312 11.67 -8.61 -11.01
CA HIS A 312 10.92 -7.44 -11.41
C HIS A 312 9.65 -7.88 -12.13
N THR A 313 8.49 -7.46 -11.63
CA THR A 313 7.20 -7.85 -12.20
C THR A 313 6.10 -6.84 -11.88
N ASP A 314 4.90 -7.07 -12.41
CA ASP A 314 3.71 -6.25 -12.18
C ASP A 314 2.58 -7.11 -11.61
N ILE A 315 1.94 -6.63 -10.55
CA ILE A 315 0.66 -7.12 -10.07
C ILE A 315 -0.44 -6.38 -10.84
N LYS A 316 -0.79 -6.93 -12.01
CA LYS A 316 -1.73 -6.30 -12.97
C LYS A 316 -3.06 -5.92 -12.34
N GLU A 317 -3.61 -6.79 -11.48
CA GLU A 317 -4.90 -6.58 -10.80
C GLU A 317 -4.95 -5.24 -10.03
N TYR A 318 -3.85 -4.87 -9.38
CA TYR A 318 -3.76 -3.65 -8.59
C TYR A 318 -3.06 -2.50 -9.31
N GLY A 319 -2.56 -2.73 -10.53
CA GLY A 319 -1.68 -1.79 -11.21
C GLY A 319 -0.46 -1.45 -10.37
N ILE A 320 0.26 -2.46 -9.87
CA ILE A 320 1.42 -2.27 -8.99
C ILE A 320 2.66 -2.89 -9.60
N ARG A 321 3.72 -2.11 -9.74
CA ARG A 321 5.05 -2.64 -10.05
C ARG A 321 5.72 -3.13 -8.78
N VAL A 322 6.42 -4.25 -8.87
CA VAL A 322 7.14 -4.87 -7.76
C VAL A 322 8.59 -5.11 -8.15
N ALA A 323 9.49 -4.67 -7.28
CA ALA A 323 10.86 -5.18 -7.23
C ALA A 323 11.00 -6.04 -5.98
N ALA A 324 11.41 -7.28 -6.15
CA ALA A 324 11.67 -8.22 -5.06
C ALA A 324 13.12 -8.67 -5.09
N VAL A 325 13.71 -8.83 -3.92
CA VAL A 325 15.07 -9.35 -3.74
C VAL A 325 15.09 -10.33 -2.58
N ARG A 326 15.83 -11.43 -2.70
CA ARG A 326 15.94 -12.47 -1.65
C ARG A 326 17.41 -12.84 -1.38
N PRO A 327 17.69 -13.61 -0.30
CA PRO A 327 19.00 -14.21 -0.11
C PRO A 327 19.41 -15.07 -1.33
N PRO A 328 20.71 -15.11 -1.69
CA PRO A 328 21.85 -14.54 -0.96
C PRO A 328 22.12 -13.05 -1.22
N LEU A 329 21.33 -12.36 -2.05
CA LEU A 329 21.58 -10.94 -2.37
C LEU A 329 21.20 -10.00 -1.21
N THR A 330 20.26 -10.42 -0.37
CA THR A 330 19.99 -9.82 0.95
C THR A 330 20.53 -10.71 2.06
N PHE A 331 20.91 -10.10 3.19
CA PHE A 331 21.51 -10.83 4.32
C PHE A 331 20.49 -11.68 5.09
N ASN A 332 19.30 -11.13 5.38
CA ASN A 332 18.44 -11.71 6.42
C ASN A 332 17.05 -12.15 5.93
N SER A 333 16.53 -11.57 4.85
CA SER A 333 15.13 -11.76 4.47
C SER A 333 14.83 -11.37 3.03
N ILE A 334 13.65 -11.75 2.55
CA ILE A 334 13.11 -11.27 1.28
C ILE A 334 12.66 -9.82 1.48
N ALA A 335 13.08 -8.92 0.60
CA ALA A 335 12.63 -7.54 0.59
C ALA A 335 11.81 -7.23 -0.67
N PHE A 336 10.86 -6.32 -0.54
CA PHE A 336 9.96 -5.89 -1.59
C PHE A 336 9.82 -4.37 -1.62
N ALA A 337 9.83 -3.80 -2.82
CA ALA A 337 9.38 -2.44 -3.09
C ALA A 337 8.21 -2.50 -4.08
N PHE A 338 7.02 -2.13 -3.60
CA PHE A 338 5.81 -2.00 -4.41
C PHE A 338 5.59 -0.54 -4.77
N ARG A 339 5.32 -0.27 -6.04
CA ARG A 339 5.00 1.08 -6.53
C ARG A 339 3.69 1.06 -7.28
N LYS A 340 2.73 1.82 -6.78
CA LYS A 340 1.37 1.86 -7.31
C LYS A 340 1.29 2.78 -8.51
N HIS A 341 0.68 2.30 -9.58
CA HIS A 341 0.17 3.17 -10.63
C HIS A 341 -1.07 3.87 -10.10
N ARG A 342 -1.13 5.18 -10.31
CA ARG A 342 -2.27 5.98 -9.87
C ARG A 342 -3.47 5.65 -10.76
N SER A 343 -4.58 5.25 -10.15
CA SER A 343 -5.81 4.90 -10.88
C SER A 343 -6.42 6.09 -11.63
N LYS A 344 -6.34 7.30 -11.04
CA LYS A 344 -6.77 8.55 -11.67
C LYS A 344 -5.57 9.31 -12.24
N PRO A 345 -5.55 9.59 -13.54
CA PRO A 345 -4.41 10.25 -14.17
C PRO A 345 -4.29 11.69 -13.67
N TRP A 346 -3.06 12.19 -13.55
CA TRP A 346 -2.85 13.60 -13.22
C TRP A 346 -3.34 14.50 -14.36
N THR A 347 -4.07 15.55 -14.00
CA THR A 347 -4.46 16.65 -14.88
C THR A 347 -3.80 17.96 -14.46
N LEU A 348 -3.68 18.94 -15.36
CA LEU A 348 -3.14 20.25 -14.99
C LEU A 348 -3.96 20.90 -13.87
N GLN A 349 -5.28 20.67 -13.87
CA GLN A 349 -6.19 21.14 -12.83
C GLN A 349 -5.87 20.52 -11.46
N GLU A 350 -5.66 19.22 -11.40
CA GLU A 350 -5.27 18.55 -10.14
C GLU A 350 -3.91 19.01 -9.65
N LEU A 351 -2.94 19.20 -10.56
CA LEU A 351 -1.62 19.73 -10.19
C LEU A 351 -1.72 21.16 -9.64
N VAL A 352 -2.62 21.99 -10.16
CA VAL A 352 -2.94 23.31 -9.58
C VAL A 352 -3.60 23.16 -8.21
N LYS A 353 -4.56 22.23 -8.04
CA LYS A 353 -5.21 21.96 -6.73
C LYS A 353 -4.22 21.48 -5.67
N LYS A 354 -3.22 20.68 -6.06
CA LYS A 354 -2.09 20.26 -5.20
C LYS A 354 -1.00 21.33 -5.03
N GLY A 355 -1.21 22.50 -5.64
CA GLY A 355 -0.34 23.66 -5.56
C GLY A 355 0.95 23.57 -6.38
N MET A 356 1.17 22.51 -7.17
CA MET A 356 2.39 22.32 -7.95
C MET A 356 2.68 23.51 -8.87
N MET A 357 1.62 24.17 -9.35
CA MET A 357 1.68 25.40 -10.11
C MET A 357 0.42 26.24 -9.87
N ASP A 358 0.42 27.50 -10.29
CA ASP A 358 -0.80 28.30 -10.34
C ASP A 358 -1.53 28.19 -11.69
N TRP A 359 -2.73 28.77 -11.77
CA TRP A 359 -3.53 28.77 -13.00
C TRP A 359 -2.83 29.44 -14.19
N LYS A 360 -2.01 30.49 -13.96
CA LYS A 360 -1.33 31.19 -15.05
C LYS A 360 -0.27 30.30 -15.70
N VAL A 361 0.49 29.59 -14.87
CA VAL A 361 1.48 28.59 -15.31
C VAL A 361 0.81 27.43 -16.01
N ALA A 362 -0.28 26.88 -15.46
CA ALA A 362 -1.04 25.81 -16.12
C ALA A 362 -1.60 26.23 -17.49
N GLY A 363 -2.14 27.45 -17.59
CA GLY A 363 -2.61 28.02 -18.86
C GLY A 363 -1.49 28.20 -19.88
N LEU A 364 -0.31 28.67 -19.44
CA LEU A 364 0.88 28.78 -20.28
C LEU A 364 1.33 27.41 -20.79
N ILE A 365 1.44 26.39 -19.93
CA ILE A 365 1.80 25.03 -20.34
C ILE A 365 0.79 24.47 -21.34
N SER A 366 -0.51 24.61 -21.06
CA SER A 366 -1.59 24.18 -21.98
C SER A 366 -1.44 24.84 -23.35
N TYR A 367 -1.16 26.14 -23.37
CA TYR A 367 -0.97 26.90 -24.60
C TYR A 367 0.26 26.45 -25.39
N LEU A 368 1.40 26.21 -24.73
CA LEU A 368 2.63 25.73 -25.37
C LEU A 368 2.42 24.34 -25.99
N VAL A 369 1.80 23.41 -25.27
CA VAL A 369 1.49 22.06 -25.77
C VAL A 369 0.57 22.11 -26.99
N LYS A 370 -0.53 22.88 -26.93
CA LYS A 370 -1.43 23.08 -28.08
C LYS A 370 -0.78 23.77 -29.27
N SER A 371 0.34 24.45 -29.05
CA SER A 371 1.09 25.15 -30.09
C SER A 371 2.28 24.33 -30.59
N GLU A 372 2.28 23.01 -30.38
CA GLU A 372 3.29 22.08 -30.89
C GLU A 372 4.72 22.46 -30.49
N THR A 373 4.87 22.99 -29.27
CA THR A 373 6.19 23.35 -28.72
C THR A 373 6.89 22.10 -28.20
N SER A 374 8.19 21.93 -28.51
CA SER A 374 8.97 20.82 -27.98
C SER A 374 9.43 21.11 -26.55
N ILE A 375 9.01 20.27 -25.59
CA ILE A 375 9.12 20.52 -24.15
C ILE A 375 9.86 19.36 -23.46
N LEU A 376 10.92 19.69 -22.72
CA LEU A 376 11.55 18.75 -21.79
C LEU A 376 11.18 19.12 -20.35
N ILE A 377 10.68 18.15 -19.59
CA ILE A 377 10.36 18.29 -18.17
C ILE A 377 11.51 17.70 -17.36
N THR A 378 12.17 18.54 -16.58
CA THR A 378 13.36 18.17 -15.80
C THR A 378 13.08 18.24 -14.29
N GLY A 379 13.93 17.60 -13.49
CA GLY A 379 13.75 17.48 -12.04
C GLY A 379 14.40 16.24 -11.41
N ALA A 380 14.61 16.30 -10.10
CA ALA A 380 15.09 15.17 -9.31
C ALA A 380 14.12 13.97 -9.34
N ARG A 381 14.56 12.81 -8.82
CA ARG A 381 13.67 11.65 -8.62
C ARG A 381 12.50 12.05 -7.71
N GLY A 382 11.28 11.65 -8.10
CA GLY A 382 10.05 11.94 -7.37
C GLY A 382 9.50 13.38 -7.45
N SER A 383 10.15 14.30 -8.17
CA SER A 383 9.73 15.72 -8.21
C SER A 383 8.44 15.99 -8.99
N GLY A 384 7.84 14.96 -9.58
CA GLY A 384 6.59 15.05 -10.33
C GLY A 384 6.74 15.20 -11.85
N LYS A 385 7.92 14.92 -12.42
CA LYS A 385 8.17 15.02 -13.87
C LYS A 385 7.17 14.23 -14.72
N THR A 386 7.09 12.91 -14.51
CA THR A 386 6.19 12.05 -15.28
C THR A 386 4.72 12.39 -15.02
N SER A 387 4.40 12.83 -13.80
CA SER A 387 3.05 13.32 -13.45
C SER A 387 2.68 14.57 -14.24
N LEU A 388 3.60 15.53 -14.38
CA LEU A 388 3.39 16.71 -15.21
C LEU A 388 3.33 16.35 -16.69
N LEU A 389 4.21 15.46 -17.18
CA LEU A 389 4.18 14.99 -18.56
C LEU A 389 2.80 14.38 -18.88
N GLY A 390 2.34 13.43 -18.07
CA GLY A 390 1.01 12.82 -18.21
C GLY A 390 -0.13 13.85 -18.23
N ALA A 391 -0.07 14.86 -17.36
CA ALA A 391 -1.04 15.95 -17.32
C ALA A 391 -1.04 16.81 -18.59
N THR A 392 0.14 17.02 -19.21
CA THR A 392 0.23 17.75 -20.48
C THR A 392 -0.36 16.99 -21.66
N LEU A 393 -0.38 15.66 -21.64
CA LEU A 393 -0.90 14.85 -22.76
C LEU A 393 -2.38 15.13 -23.05
N PHE A 394 -3.19 15.39 -22.01
CA PHE A 394 -4.60 15.79 -22.16
C PHE A 394 -4.80 17.17 -22.82
N ARG A 395 -3.72 17.90 -23.08
CA ARG A 395 -3.75 19.20 -23.78
C ARG A 395 -3.34 19.09 -25.23
N ILE A 396 -2.80 17.96 -25.67
CA ILE A 396 -2.54 17.69 -27.08
C ILE A 396 -3.88 17.70 -27.84
N PRO A 397 -4.01 18.44 -28.95
CA PRO A 397 -5.22 18.41 -29.78
C PRO A 397 -5.58 16.99 -30.25
N LYS A 398 -6.87 16.60 -30.18
CA LYS A 398 -7.31 15.24 -30.53
C LYS A 398 -7.08 14.85 -32.00
N ASN A 399 -6.92 15.83 -32.89
CA ASN A 399 -6.60 15.61 -34.30
C ASN A 399 -5.12 15.30 -34.54
N GLN A 400 -4.27 15.35 -33.51
CA GLN A 400 -2.87 14.93 -33.60
C GLN A 400 -2.70 13.49 -33.10
N ARG A 401 -1.92 12.71 -33.84
CA ARG A 401 -1.51 11.37 -33.41
C ARG A 401 -0.40 11.48 -32.36
N ILE A 402 -0.41 10.59 -31.37
CA ILE A 402 0.59 10.54 -30.30
C ILE A 402 1.31 9.20 -30.37
N ILE A 403 2.65 9.22 -30.34
CA ILE A 403 3.46 8.02 -30.11
C ILE A 403 4.13 8.18 -28.75
N VAL A 404 3.83 7.28 -27.83
CA VAL A 404 4.41 7.26 -26.49
C VAL A 404 5.42 6.13 -26.38
N MET A 405 6.59 6.46 -25.86
CA MET A 405 7.69 5.54 -25.61
C MET A 405 8.02 5.50 -24.12
N GLU A 406 7.85 4.36 -23.46
CA GLU A 406 8.21 4.18 -22.05
C GLU A 406 8.81 2.79 -21.77
N ASP A 407 9.71 2.71 -20.79
CA ASP A 407 10.22 1.43 -20.29
C ASP A 407 9.15 0.68 -19.49
N THR A 408 8.40 1.46 -18.72
CA THR A 408 7.36 1.03 -17.79
C THR A 408 6.15 1.92 -18.03
N LYS A 409 4.94 1.33 -18.05
CA LYS A 409 3.70 2.06 -18.30
C LYS A 409 3.41 3.04 -17.15
N GLU A 410 3.87 4.29 -17.23
CA GLU A 410 3.59 5.32 -16.22
C GLU A 410 2.57 6.35 -16.72
N LEU A 411 2.55 6.62 -18.03
CA LEU A 411 1.66 7.60 -18.63
C LEU A 411 0.23 7.07 -18.79
N PRO A 412 -0.78 7.96 -18.77
CA PRO A 412 -2.19 7.58 -18.69
C PRO A 412 -2.79 7.20 -20.06
N ILE A 413 -2.17 6.26 -20.75
CA ILE A 413 -2.47 5.96 -22.16
C ILE A 413 -3.88 5.41 -22.36
N ASP A 414 -4.32 4.50 -21.48
CA ASP A 414 -5.65 3.91 -21.59
C ASP A 414 -6.75 4.97 -21.41
N HIS A 415 -6.54 5.91 -20.47
CA HIS A 415 -7.45 7.04 -20.30
C HIS A 415 -7.49 7.96 -21.53
N LEU A 416 -6.34 8.24 -22.16
CA LEU A 416 -6.29 9.03 -23.39
C LEU A 416 -7.06 8.34 -24.51
N LYS A 417 -6.85 7.04 -24.73
CA LYS A 417 -7.56 6.26 -25.75
C LYS A 417 -9.07 6.26 -25.51
N GLN A 418 -9.50 5.99 -24.28
CA GLN A 418 -10.92 6.00 -23.89
C GLN A 418 -11.59 7.36 -24.12
N ASN A 419 -10.83 8.45 -24.05
CA ASN A 419 -11.34 9.80 -24.29
C ASN A 419 -11.11 10.29 -25.74
N GLY A 420 -10.75 9.41 -26.67
CA GLY A 420 -10.73 9.68 -28.11
C GLY A 420 -9.43 10.26 -28.67
N TRP A 421 -8.30 10.11 -27.97
CA TRP A 421 -6.98 10.38 -28.56
C TRP A 421 -6.45 9.16 -29.33
N ASN A 422 -5.82 9.40 -30.48
CA ASN A 422 -5.10 8.36 -31.23
C ASN A 422 -3.68 8.19 -30.67
N VAL A 423 -3.48 7.16 -29.85
CA VAL A 423 -2.21 6.92 -29.15
C VAL A 423 -1.65 5.54 -29.49
N LEU A 424 -0.42 5.50 -30.00
CA LEU A 424 0.40 4.30 -30.06
C LEU A 424 1.33 4.27 -28.84
N HIS A 425 1.39 3.13 -28.15
CA HIS A 425 2.26 2.94 -27.00
C HIS A 425 3.33 1.90 -27.34
N ILE A 426 4.59 2.34 -27.35
CA ILE A 426 5.76 1.54 -27.67
C ILE A 426 6.55 1.33 -26.37
N ARG A 427 6.92 0.09 -26.10
CA ARG A 427 7.83 -0.24 -25.00
C ARG A 427 9.27 -0.07 -25.49
N THR A 428 10.07 0.69 -24.77
CA THR A 428 11.51 0.88 -25.09
C THR A 428 12.36 -0.33 -24.73
N THR A 429 11.87 -1.21 -23.85
CA THR A 429 12.44 -2.52 -23.53
C THR A 429 11.55 -3.63 -24.07
N ALA A 430 11.77 -4.09 -25.29
CA ALA A 430 11.40 -5.45 -25.62
C ALA A 430 12.50 -6.35 -25.05
N GLU A 431 12.16 -7.34 -24.22
CA GLU A 431 13.09 -8.44 -23.91
C GLU A 431 13.26 -9.25 -25.21
N LEU A 432 14.02 -8.69 -26.16
CA LEU A 432 14.50 -9.41 -27.32
C LEU A 432 15.69 -10.23 -26.80
N GLU A 433 15.58 -11.56 -26.88
CA GLU A 433 16.65 -12.47 -26.44
C GLU A 433 17.99 -12.05 -27.04
N GLY A 434 18.99 -11.83 -26.19
CA GLY A 434 20.36 -11.54 -26.60
C GLY A 434 20.72 -10.06 -26.86
N GLU A 435 19.82 -9.09 -26.68
CA GLU A 435 20.13 -7.66 -26.85
C GLU A 435 20.29 -6.88 -25.54
N THR A 436 21.28 -5.96 -25.52
CA THR A 436 21.50 -5.02 -24.42
C THR A 436 20.43 -3.91 -24.42
N TYR A 437 19.96 -3.48 -23.24
CA TYR A 437 18.99 -2.38 -23.03
C TYR A 437 19.21 -1.16 -23.93
N GLU A 438 20.47 -0.76 -24.12
CA GLU A 438 20.86 0.40 -24.91
C GLU A 438 20.45 0.29 -26.39
N LYS A 439 20.67 -0.89 -27.01
CA LYS A 439 20.33 -1.14 -28.42
C LYS A 439 18.81 -1.12 -28.65
N THR A 440 18.04 -1.60 -27.67
CA THR A 440 16.59 -1.70 -27.75
C THR A 440 15.90 -0.34 -27.73
N SER A 441 16.38 0.61 -26.92
CA SER A 441 15.79 1.95 -26.80
C SER A 441 15.97 2.82 -28.04
N GLU A 442 17.17 2.85 -28.63
CA GLU A 442 17.44 3.55 -29.88
C GLU A 442 16.67 2.93 -31.05
N TYR A 443 16.61 1.59 -31.11
CA TYR A 443 15.84 0.89 -32.13
C TYR A 443 14.35 1.24 -32.04
N ALA A 444 13.77 1.24 -30.84
CA ALA A 444 12.39 1.64 -30.62
C ALA A 444 12.15 3.09 -31.08
N LEU A 445 13.10 4.00 -30.82
CA LEU A 445 13.01 5.40 -31.26
C LEU A 445 13.05 5.51 -32.78
N ARG A 446 14.03 4.89 -33.44
CA ARG A 446 14.14 4.89 -34.91
C ARG A 446 12.90 4.28 -35.55
N THR A 447 12.31 3.27 -34.92
CA THR A 447 11.04 2.66 -35.34
C THR A 447 9.90 3.66 -35.20
N ALA A 448 9.75 4.32 -34.05
CA ALA A 448 8.74 5.35 -33.82
C ALA A 448 8.80 6.47 -34.87
N LEU A 449 9.99 6.94 -35.22
CA LEU A 449 10.22 7.98 -36.23
C LEU A 449 9.76 7.56 -37.65
N ARG A 450 9.64 6.26 -37.94
CA ARG A 450 9.15 5.74 -39.23
C ARG A 450 7.64 5.53 -39.28
N LEU A 451 6.95 5.69 -38.15
CA LEU A 451 5.51 5.44 -38.06
C LEU A 451 4.65 6.64 -38.49
N GLY A 452 5.25 7.69 -39.05
CA GLY A 452 4.58 8.87 -39.58
C GLY A 452 4.46 10.04 -38.60
N GLU A 453 3.84 11.12 -39.05
CA GLU A 453 3.71 12.35 -38.28
C GLU A 453 2.92 12.14 -36.99
N SER A 454 3.53 12.53 -35.87
CA SER A 454 2.95 12.40 -34.53
C SER A 454 3.60 13.38 -33.55
N VAL A 455 2.96 13.59 -32.40
CA VAL A 455 3.64 14.10 -31.21
C VAL A 455 4.38 12.94 -30.57
N LEU A 456 5.71 13.04 -30.52
CA LEU A 456 6.56 12.03 -29.92
C LEU A 456 6.69 12.31 -28.42
N VAL A 457 6.30 11.34 -27.60
CA VAL A 457 6.34 11.42 -26.14
C VAL A 457 7.32 10.39 -25.60
N ILE A 458 8.32 10.83 -24.85
CA ILE A 458 9.34 9.95 -24.27
C ILE A 458 9.23 10.02 -22.75
N GLY A 459 8.85 8.91 -22.12
CA GLY A 459 8.64 8.82 -20.68
C GLY A 459 9.85 9.30 -19.89
N GLU A 460 11.05 8.90 -20.28
CA GLU A 460 12.31 9.40 -19.74
C GLU A 460 13.45 9.25 -20.76
N VAL A 461 14.18 10.33 -21.01
CA VAL A 461 15.43 10.34 -21.77
C VAL A 461 16.57 10.03 -20.80
N ARG A 462 17.25 8.90 -20.99
CA ARG A 462 18.28 8.38 -20.07
C ARG A 462 19.68 8.38 -20.66
N GLY A 463 19.85 8.15 -21.97
CA GLY A 463 21.18 7.96 -22.55
C GLY A 463 21.24 8.01 -24.07
N HIS A 464 21.65 6.91 -24.68
CA HIS A 464 22.06 6.81 -26.09
C HIS A 464 20.98 7.23 -27.10
N GLU A 465 19.71 7.00 -26.79
CA GLU A 465 18.58 7.40 -27.62
C GLU A 465 18.50 8.91 -27.81
N ALA A 466 19.08 9.71 -26.90
CA ALA A 466 19.07 11.16 -26.99
C ALA A 466 19.79 11.67 -28.25
N LYS A 467 20.88 11.02 -28.72
CA LYS A 467 21.57 11.46 -29.94
C LYS A 467 20.67 11.35 -31.15
N ALA A 468 20.06 10.18 -31.35
CA ALA A 468 19.10 9.95 -32.41
C ALA A 468 17.86 10.86 -32.29
N LEU A 469 17.38 11.10 -31.06
CA LEU A 469 16.26 12.00 -30.79
C LEU A 469 16.56 13.42 -31.24
N PHE A 470 17.66 14.00 -30.77
CA PHE A 470 18.03 15.38 -31.06
C PHE A 470 18.42 15.58 -32.52
N GLU A 471 19.00 14.56 -33.17
CA GLU A 471 19.20 14.56 -34.61
C GLU A 471 17.86 14.62 -35.36
N ALA A 472 16.92 13.74 -35.02
CA ALA A 472 15.59 13.70 -35.62
C ALA A 472 14.80 15.00 -35.40
N MET A 473 14.87 15.59 -34.20
CA MET A 473 14.25 16.88 -33.91
C MET A 473 14.86 18.00 -34.76
N ARG A 474 16.17 18.01 -34.96
CA ARG A 474 16.86 19.06 -35.73
C ARG A 474 16.47 19.05 -37.21
N ILE A 475 16.26 17.86 -37.78
CA ILE A 475 15.86 17.71 -39.19
C ILE A 475 14.33 17.69 -39.38
N GLY A 476 13.54 17.82 -38.30
CA GLY A 476 12.07 17.79 -38.35
C GLY A 476 11.46 16.39 -38.50
N ALA A 477 12.25 15.33 -38.37
CA ALA A 477 11.79 13.94 -38.48
C ALA A 477 11.09 13.43 -37.21
N ALA A 478 11.22 14.13 -36.08
CA ALA A 478 10.58 13.76 -34.80
C ALA A 478 9.06 14.08 -34.73
N GLY A 479 8.47 14.50 -35.86
CA GLY A 479 7.06 14.86 -35.96
C GLY A 479 6.77 16.29 -35.50
N ASN A 480 5.55 16.52 -35.02
CA ASN A 480 5.02 17.87 -34.78
C ASN A 480 5.65 18.54 -33.55
N ALA A 481 5.87 17.75 -32.49
CA ALA A 481 6.47 18.20 -31.25
C ALA A 481 7.04 17.01 -30.48
N VAL A 482 8.06 17.26 -29.66
CA VAL A 482 8.61 16.28 -28.72
C VAL A 482 8.29 16.70 -27.30
N LEU A 483 7.68 15.80 -26.53
CA LEU A 483 7.49 15.96 -25.08
C LEU A 483 8.27 14.85 -24.37
N GLY A 484 9.06 15.18 -23.36
CA GLY A 484 9.73 14.13 -22.61
C GLY A 484 10.17 14.54 -21.23
N THR A 485 10.58 13.56 -20.42
CA THR A 485 11.24 13.84 -19.14
C THR A 485 12.72 13.53 -19.20
N ILE A 486 13.50 14.22 -18.38
CA ILE A 486 14.94 13.95 -18.19
C ILE A 486 15.34 14.32 -16.77
N HIS A 487 16.42 13.72 -16.27
CA HIS A 487 17.01 14.12 -15.00
C HIS A 487 17.85 15.39 -15.14
N GLY A 488 17.66 16.32 -14.20
CA GLY A 488 18.34 17.61 -14.11
C GLY A 488 17.60 18.49 -13.10
N SER A 489 18.15 19.62 -12.65
CA SER A 489 17.43 20.53 -11.74
C SER A 489 17.08 21.87 -12.37
N SER A 490 17.68 22.17 -13.53
CA SER A 490 17.50 23.42 -14.27
C SER A 490 17.59 23.20 -15.77
N ALA A 491 17.32 24.25 -16.57
CA ALA A 491 17.56 24.22 -18.01
C ALA A 491 19.05 24.03 -18.35
N TYR A 492 19.95 24.62 -17.54
CA TYR A 492 21.39 24.47 -17.72
C TYR A 492 21.82 23.03 -17.43
N ASP A 493 21.41 22.44 -16.30
CA ASP A 493 21.75 21.05 -15.97
C ASP A 493 21.25 20.07 -17.04
N THR A 494 20.09 20.39 -17.63
CA THR A 494 19.50 19.58 -18.70
C THR A 494 20.36 19.67 -19.97
N TRP A 495 20.82 20.87 -20.34
CA TRP A 495 21.77 21.06 -21.43
C TRP A 495 23.11 20.38 -21.14
N ASP A 496 23.66 20.57 -19.94
CA ASP A 496 24.95 20.00 -19.51
C ASP A 496 24.94 18.48 -19.59
N ARG A 497 23.88 17.85 -19.07
CA ARG A 497 23.67 16.40 -19.18
C ARG A 497 23.56 15.93 -20.64
N ILE A 498 22.75 16.61 -21.46
CA ILE A 498 22.54 16.19 -22.85
C ILE A 498 23.80 16.37 -23.69
N VAL A 499 24.52 17.48 -23.49
CA VAL A 499 25.63 17.87 -24.34
C VAL A 499 26.95 17.29 -23.86
N ASN A 500 27.24 17.39 -22.56
CA ASN A 500 28.53 17.01 -22.00
C ASN A 500 28.53 15.57 -21.49
N ASP A 501 27.48 15.11 -20.79
CA ASP A 501 27.44 13.71 -20.32
C ASP A 501 27.11 12.73 -21.45
N ILE A 502 26.03 13.00 -22.21
CA ILE A 502 25.55 12.10 -23.26
C ILE A 502 26.31 12.32 -24.59
N GLY A 503 26.84 13.52 -24.83
CA GLY A 503 27.60 13.85 -26.05
C GLY A 503 26.72 14.23 -27.25
N VAL A 504 25.54 14.81 -27.03
CA VAL A 504 24.74 15.41 -28.11
C VAL A 504 25.41 16.73 -28.54
N PRO A 505 25.55 17.04 -29.85
CA PRO A 505 26.11 18.32 -30.27
C PRO A 505 25.35 19.51 -29.65
N SER A 506 26.09 20.47 -29.08
CA SER A 506 25.50 21.60 -28.34
C SER A 506 24.43 22.36 -29.13
N THR A 507 24.66 22.57 -30.43
CA THR A 507 23.70 23.24 -31.32
C THR A 507 22.42 22.44 -31.55
N SER A 508 22.45 21.10 -31.44
CA SER A 508 21.25 20.25 -31.55
C SER A 508 20.30 20.45 -30.37
N PHE A 509 20.79 20.87 -29.19
CA PHE A 509 19.94 21.19 -28.04
C PHE A 509 18.95 22.33 -28.34
N LYS A 510 19.26 23.20 -29.31
CA LYS A 510 18.34 24.25 -29.79
C LYS A 510 17.07 23.70 -30.41
N ALA A 511 16.97 22.39 -30.69
CA ALA A 511 15.72 21.78 -31.12
C ALA A 511 14.69 21.68 -29.97
N THR A 512 15.13 21.71 -28.71
CA THR A 512 14.24 21.95 -27.56
C THR A 512 13.80 23.41 -27.55
N ASP A 513 12.52 23.67 -27.33
CA ASP A 513 11.99 25.02 -27.24
C ASP A 513 11.85 25.49 -25.80
N VAL A 514 11.40 24.61 -24.91
CA VAL A 514 11.14 24.92 -23.50
C VAL A 514 11.62 23.80 -22.60
N VAL A 515 12.24 24.17 -21.48
CA VAL A 515 12.52 23.27 -20.36
C VAL A 515 11.65 23.66 -19.16
N ILE A 516 10.91 22.71 -18.59
CA ILE A 516 10.11 22.92 -17.38
C ILE A 516 10.80 22.20 -16.22
N ALA A 517 11.34 22.95 -15.27
CA ALA A 517 12.01 22.41 -14.10
C ALA A 517 11.00 22.14 -12.97
N CYS A 518 11.01 20.93 -12.43
CA CYS A 518 10.20 20.50 -11.28
C CYS A 518 11.11 20.21 -10.08
N GLY A 519 10.76 20.75 -8.91
CA GLY A 519 11.52 20.61 -7.67
C GLY A 519 10.65 20.40 -6.45
N TYR A 520 11.30 20.43 -5.29
CA TYR A 520 10.65 20.33 -3.99
C TYR A 520 10.79 21.65 -3.24
N VAL A 521 9.73 22.08 -2.56
CA VAL A 521 9.78 23.10 -1.52
C VAL A 521 9.58 22.39 -0.18
N ARG A 522 10.58 22.47 0.69
CA ARG A 522 10.54 21.92 2.05
C ARG A 522 10.01 22.98 3.01
N GLU A 523 8.82 22.72 3.56
CA GLU A 523 8.34 23.36 4.79
C GLU A 523 8.36 22.30 5.91
N LYS A 524 7.21 21.86 6.41
CA LYS A 524 7.08 20.67 7.30
C LYS A 524 7.01 19.35 6.54
N VAL A 525 6.45 19.37 5.32
CA VAL A 525 6.31 18.24 4.39
C VAL A 525 6.82 18.69 3.03
N ARG A 526 7.44 17.82 2.25
CA ARG A 526 7.91 18.13 0.89
C ARG A 526 6.71 18.35 -0.01
N SER A 527 6.59 19.56 -0.55
CA SER A 527 5.63 19.85 -1.62
C SER A 527 6.33 19.92 -2.98
N ARG A 528 5.74 19.27 -3.99
CA ARG A 528 6.22 19.32 -5.37
C ARG A 528 5.79 20.66 -6.00
N ARG A 529 6.69 21.29 -6.76
CA ARG A 529 6.45 22.58 -7.44
C ARG A 529 7.15 22.62 -8.80
N VAL A 530 6.54 23.30 -9.77
CA VAL A 530 7.27 23.83 -10.92
C VAL A 530 8.16 24.96 -10.42
N TRP A 531 9.46 24.89 -10.70
CA TRP A 531 10.44 25.90 -10.32
C TRP A 531 10.53 26.99 -11.39
N ALA A 532 10.70 26.59 -12.65
CA ALA A 532 10.83 27.49 -13.77
C ALA A 532 10.27 26.87 -15.06
N ILE A 533 9.79 27.74 -15.95
CA ILE A 533 9.57 27.45 -17.36
C ILE A 533 10.57 28.31 -18.13
N THR A 534 11.57 27.68 -18.71
CA THR A 534 12.71 28.34 -19.36
C THR A 534 12.63 28.11 -20.86
N GLU A 535 12.60 29.17 -21.67
CA GLU A 535 12.78 29.04 -23.12
C GLU A 535 14.26 28.80 -23.45
N VAL A 536 14.49 27.97 -24.47
CA VAL A 536 15.78 27.80 -25.11
C VAL A 536 15.81 28.69 -26.35
N ARG A 537 16.49 29.82 -26.24
CA ARG A 537 16.71 30.75 -27.35
C ARG A 537 17.60 30.13 -28.40
N LYS A 538 17.62 30.71 -29.60
CA LYS A 538 18.34 30.11 -30.74
C LYS A 538 19.67 30.81 -31.05
N GLN A 539 19.91 31.99 -30.50
CA GLN A 539 21.10 32.83 -30.72
C GLN A 539 22.16 32.64 -29.63
N TRP A 540 22.89 31.53 -29.70
CA TRP A 540 24.06 31.20 -28.86
C TRP A 540 24.89 30.10 -29.55
N THR A 541 26.14 29.87 -29.15
CA THR A 541 27.04 28.96 -29.88
C THR A 541 27.69 27.89 -29.01
N LYS A 542 28.19 28.26 -27.82
CA LYS A 542 28.98 27.38 -26.96
C LYS A 542 28.28 27.13 -25.62
N ASP A 543 28.01 28.17 -24.86
CA ASP A 543 27.46 28.11 -23.51
C ASP A 543 26.17 28.95 -23.42
N PRO A 544 24.99 28.30 -23.39
CA PRO A 544 23.73 29.01 -23.36
C PRO A 544 23.52 29.85 -22.09
N SER A 545 24.16 29.53 -20.96
CA SER A 545 24.03 30.36 -19.75
C SER A 545 24.81 31.67 -19.90
N LYS A 546 26.03 31.61 -20.45
CA LYS A 546 26.86 32.82 -20.65
C LYS A 546 26.36 33.69 -21.81
N GLU A 547 25.79 33.06 -22.84
CA GLU A 547 25.33 33.72 -24.07
C GLU A 547 23.84 34.12 -24.04
N LYS A 548 23.19 34.10 -22.86
CA LYS A 548 21.75 34.40 -22.71
C LYS A 548 20.84 33.52 -23.58
N GLY A 549 21.27 32.28 -23.81
CA GLY A 549 20.52 31.22 -24.48
C GLY A 549 19.33 30.70 -23.66
N PHE A 550 19.26 30.99 -22.37
CA PHE A 550 18.13 30.66 -21.50
C PHE A 550 17.40 31.90 -21.01
N TYR A 551 16.06 31.83 -21.01
CA TYR A 551 15.22 32.88 -20.44
C TYR A 551 14.02 32.28 -19.70
N ASN A 552 13.87 32.63 -18.42
CA ASN A 552 12.75 32.16 -17.60
C ASN A 552 11.47 32.93 -17.98
N ILE A 553 10.55 32.26 -18.68
CA ILE A 553 9.22 32.78 -18.97
C ILE A 553 8.38 32.84 -17.70
N ALA A 554 8.51 31.82 -16.85
CA ALA A 554 7.86 31.75 -15.55
C ALA A 554 8.86 31.25 -14.51
N GLU A 555 8.85 31.82 -13.31
CA GLU A 555 9.69 31.39 -12.19
C GLU A 555 8.95 31.49 -10.86
N TYR A 556 9.10 30.47 -10.02
CA TYR A 556 8.49 30.44 -8.70
C TYR A 556 9.30 31.26 -7.71
N ASN A 557 8.65 32.22 -7.04
CA ASN A 557 9.26 32.97 -5.96
C ASN A 557 8.87 32.36 -4.62
N ALA A 558 9.83 31.70 -3.96
CA ALA A 558 9.60 31.05 -2.67
C ALA A 558 9.21 32.01 -1.53
N LYS A 559 9.64 33.29 -1.59
CA LYS A 559 9.29 34.30 -0.57
C LYS A 559 7.83 34.73 -0.69
N THR A 560 7.36 35.01 -1.91
CA THR A 560 5.97 35.48 -2.15
C THR A 560 4.99 34.33 -2.38
N LYS A 561 5.49 33.11 -2.55
CA LYS A 561 4.76 31.89 -2.94
C LYS A 561 3.94 32.06 -4.23
N LYS A 562 4.42 32.92 -5.15
CA LYS A 562 3.76 33.23 -6.44
C LYS A 562 4.72 33.00 -7.60
N PHE A 563 4.15 32.77 -8.78
CA PHE A 563 4.91 32.73 -10.02
C PHE A 563 5.03 34.11 -10.65
N ASN A 564 6.24 34.48 -11.02
CA ASN A 564 6.53 35.63 -11.84
C ASN A 564 6.51 35.18 -13.30
N VAL A 565 5.54 35.66 -14.09
CA VAL A 565 5.39 35.29 -15.51
C VAL A 565 5.63 36.50 -16.39
N ASN A 566 6.60 36.43 -17.29
CA ASN A 566 6.94 37.50 -18.23
C ASN A 566 7.00 37.01 -19.69
N LEU A 567 5.90 37.23 -20.41
CA LEU A 567 5.73 36.83 -21.80
C LEU A 567 6.28 37.83 -22.83
N ASN A 568 6.49 39.10 -22.45
CA ASN A 568 6.83 40.16 -23.40
C ASN A 568 8.23 39.98 -24.02
N ASN A 569 9.16 39.44 -23.23
CA ASN A 569 10.54 39.23 -23.65
C ASN A 569 10.81 37.81 -24.18
N SER A 570 9.78 36.97 -24.29
CA SER A 570 9.91 35.61 -24.77
C SER A 570 10.00 35.55 -26.30
N GLU A 571 11.08 34.97 -26.81
CA GLU A 571 11.30 34.74 -28.24
C GLU A 571 10.38 33.64 -28.79
N ILE A 572 10.12 32.59 -27.99
CA ILE A 572 9.21 31.52 -28.43
C ILE A 572 7.78 32.05 -28.56
N ILE A 573 7.31 32.89 -27.61
CA ILE A 573 5.98 33.51 -27.72
C ILE A 573 5.89 34.42 -28.94
N LYS A 574 6.93 35.21 -29.23
CA LYS A 574 6.99 36.03 -30.46
C LYS A 574 6.95 35.17 -31.72
N THR A 575 7.67 34.05 -31.73
CA THR A 575 7.69 33.11 -32.86
C THR A 575 6.32 32.48 -33.08
N LEU A 576 5.66 32.01 -32.01
CA LEU A 576 4.31 31.47 -32.07
C LEU A 576 3.28 32.52 -32.53
N ALA A 577 3.42 33.76 -32.05
CA ALA A 577 2.58 34.88 -32.49
C ALA A 577 2.73 35.09 -34.01
N LYS A 578 3.97 35.14 -34.52
CA LYS A 578 4.26 35.27 -35.95
C LYS A 578 3.69 34.10 -36.77
N LYS A 579 3.92 32.85 -36.35
CA LYS A 579 3.39 31.64 -37.04
C LYS A 579 1.87 31.66 -37.15
N LYS A 580 1.17 32.22 -36.14
CA LYS A 580 -0.30 32.31 -36.10
C LYS A 580 -0.87 33.62 -36.68
N GLY A 581 -0.03 34.54 -37.18
CA GLY A 581 -0.46 35.86 -37.65
C GLY A 581 -1.07 36.75 -36.55
N LYS A 582 -0.57 36.64 -35.32
CA LYS A 582 -1.12 37.29 -34.12
C LYS A 582 -0.11 38.19 -33.43
N THR A 583 -0.61 39.11 -32.62
CA THR A 583 0.17 39.99 -31.73
C THR A 583 0.35 39.36 -30.35
N ILE A 584 1.37 39.78 -29.59
CA ILE A 584 1.59 39.29 -28.21
C ILE A 584 0.36 39.48 -27.31
N PRO A 585 -0.37 40.62 -27.33
CA PRO A 585 -1.61 40.76 -26.56
C PRO A 585 -2.70 39.75 -26.94
N GLN A 586 -2.81 39.37 -28.22
CA GLN A 586 -3.75 38.32 -28.65
C GLN A 586 -3.34 36.95 -28.11
N ILE A 587 -2.04 36.63 -28.10
CA ILE A 587 -1.52 35.39 -27.48
C ILE A 587 -1.80 35.36 -25.98
N LYS A 588 -1.65 36.49 -25.28
CA LYS A 588 -2.04 36.60 -23.86
C LYS A 588 -3.51 36.28 -23.64
N LYS A 589 -4.40 36.78 -24.50
CA LYS A 589 -5.84 36.46 -24.46
C LYS A 589 -6.11 34.96 -24.72
N GLU A 590 -5.33 34.31 -25.56
CA GLU A 590 -5.43 32.85 -25.77
C GLU A 590 -5.00 32.06 -24.55
N ILE A 591 -3.90 32.46 -23.90
CA ILE A 591 -3.48 31.86 -22.62
C ILE A 591 -4.58 32.06 -21.57
N GLU A 592 -5.18 33.25 -21.48
CA GLU A 592 -6.33 33.48 -20.59
C GLU A 592 -7.54 32.60 -20.93
N LYS A 593 -7.80 32.34 -22.22
CA LYS A 593 -8.84 31.39 -22.64
C LYS A 593 -8.52 29.97 -22.17
N GLU A 594 -7.27 29.53 -22.27
CA GLU A 594 -6.83 28.24 -21.71
C GLU A 594 -7.06 28.17 -20.20
N ILE A 595 -6.74 29.24 -19.46
CA ILE A 595 -6.99 29.32 -18.02
C ILE A 595 -8.48 29.15 -17.71
N ARG A 596 -9.36 29.83 -18.47
CA ARG A 596 -10.82 29.70 -18.30
C ARG A 596 -11.30 28.29 -18.58
N GLN A 597 -10.81 27.66 -19.66
CA GLN A 597 -11.15 26.27 -20.00
C GLN A 597 -10.73 25.29 -18.89
N LEU A 598 -9.51 25.42 -18.38
CA LEU A 598 -9.02 24.57 -17.30
C LEU A 598 -9.86 24.73 -16.01
N ARG A 599 -10.40 25.93 -15.76
CA ARG A 599 -11.29 26.18 -14.61
C ARG A 599 -12.72 25.67 -14.83
N SER A 600 -13.24 25.75 -16.06
CA SER A 600 -14.63 25.34 -16.36
C SER A 600 -14.82 23.83 -16.46
N SER A 601 -13.77 23.08 -16.76
CA SER A 601 -13.80 21.61 -16.80
C SER A 601 -13.66 20.97 -15.41
N GLN A 602 -14.04 21.66 -14.33
CA GLN A 602 -13.96 21.18 -12.95
C GLN A 602 -15.21 20.43 -12.51
#